data_AF-A0A352KXC0-F1
#
_entry.id   AF-A0A352KXC0-F1
#
_cell.length_a   1.000
_cell.length_b   1.000
_cell.length_c   1.000
_cell.angle_alpha   90.00
_cell.angle_beta   90.00
_cell.angle_gamma   90.00
#
_symmetry.space_group_name_H-M   'P 1'
#
loop_
_entity.id
_entity.type
_entity.pdbx_description
1 polymer ?
#
loop_
_entity_poly.entity_id
_entity_poly.type
_entity_poly.pdbx_seq_one_letter_code
_entity_poly.pdbx_strand_id
1 'polypeptide(L)'
;LEETRAEVAAALQQRADDLQQREQQLSSRFARFHEFLEYPVNDLHTGLTADNLEQLGVQDRAVRQLLEQEAERVYEKIRNNGYVADGRVHLESIRDEALQLIRRVAQIYRPDSENPLLEVSLEQLARAASRIWLHLLVLLEQLPLNVQTYSLGTLYTWVRRAVIGYGVYQKASPWLKYASRGLYAGRLLATASPLSLGAMWAASELGRRGAAKLVDSTIDRQAVGLLQQLITVIGVEAAGIYGTGFRQRDPAWILGTELIELIAAFPPTGDSLRFGLQKVTSLPLLSEYDRIYLYRCLANHRSAGLQLAQPSLLSREQREVIAGELEKFFGSHIHGGSEQTLATWRTGVEERLSLRLKLQQATVVVADRTALLLAAAQSLVGFLQLQPDLTDEQWRQTLSGLQIVRQLADDQRGRLLEMRPAADAAIPEPPPLDPAADLVDLYLQDLACCAAAGAEPAEELEQLAIEAAGWFRRSPADMHGWLDQAWKIRLRWECSDPRQVDVLEAGVARLFFRYRQSGEKLVFCYGGLQQVAGDSLQPLPGAWLLGLAHGSGRRRVVAATVDGSAILWQAEAPLRISRISGVFLDDARLSGGAAAAGLQISGSLRGGRYSTWFGPLLAWQ
;
A
#
# COMPACT_ATOMS: atom_id res chain seq x y z
N LEU A 1 29.19 -26.04 35.97
CA LEU A 1 30.04 -24.96 35.41
C LEU A 1 29.94 -24.89 33.89
N GLU A 2 30.05 -26.01 33.17
CA GLU A 2 29.79 -26.04 31.71
C GLU A 2 28.29 -25.93 31.38
N GLU A 3 27.42 -26.61 32.14
CA GLU A 3 25.96 -26.52 32.01
C GLU A 3 25.44 -25.09 32.22
N THR A 4 25.92 -24.42 33.29
CA THR A 4 25.61 -23.02 33.58
C THR A 4 26.14 -22.05 32.51
N ARG A 5 27.20 -22.41 31.78
CA ARG A 5 27.71 -21.60 30.66
C ARG A 5 26.87 -21.80 29.39
N ALA A 6 26.38 -23.02 29.16
CA ALA A 6 25.48 -23.32 28.05
C ALA A 6 24.11 -22.63 28.24
N GLU A 7 23.56 -22.64 29.45
CA GLU A 7 22.32 -21.93 29.78
C GLU A 7 22.45 -20.41 29.60
N VAL A 8 23.57 -19.83 30.07
CA VAL A 8 23.83 -18.38 29.89
C VAL A 8 24.05 -18.04 28.41
N ALA A 9 24.73 -18.90 27.64
CA ALA A 9 24.90 -18.70 26.20
C ALA A 9 23.57 -18.78 25.44
N ALA A 10 22.70 -19.74 25.78
CA ALA A 10 21.38 -19.87 25.20
C ALA A 10 20.49 -18.66 25.52
N ALA A 11 20.52 -18.17 26.77
CA ALA A 11 19.77 -16.98 27.18
C ALA A 11 20.27 -15.69 26.51
N LEU A 12 21.58 -15.57 26.27
CA LEU A 12 22.17 -14.45 25.53
C LEU A 12 21.83 -14.51 24.05
N GLN A 13 21.83 -15.70 23.45
CA GLN A 13 21.43 -15.90 22.05
C GLN A 13 19.95 -15.56 21.85
N GLN A 14 19.07 -16.03 22.73
CA GLN A 14 17.64 -15.71 22.69
C GLN A 14 17.38 -14.21 22.82
N ARG A 15 18.14 -13.50 23.67
CA ARG A 15 18.07 -12.03 23.77
C ARG A 15 18.61 -11.31 22.55
N ALA A 16 19.64 -11.84 21.90
CA ALA A 16 20.17 -11.29 20.65
C ALA A 16 19.17 -11.42 19.51
N ASP A 17 18.51 -12.58 19.41
CA ASP A 17 17.48 -12.85 18.40
C ASP A 17 16.23 -11.98 18.62
N ASP A 18 15.79 -11.80 19.88
CA ASP A 18 14.71 -10.88 20.25
C ASP A 18 15.04 -9.41 19.93
N LEU A 19 16.29 -9.00 20.18
CA LEU A 19 16.76 -7.64 19.86
C LEU A 19 16.81 -7.43 18.35
N GLN A 20 17.29 -8.41 17.58
CA GLN A 20 17.35 -8.35 16.14
C GLN A 20 15.95 -8.34 15.50
N GLN A 21 15.00 -9.13 16.03
CA GLN A 21 13.59 -9.05 15.62
C GLN A 21 12.97 -7.69 15.96
N ARG A 22 13.23 -7.14 17.15
CA ARG A 22 12.78 -5.80 17.51
C ARG A 22 13.41 -4.72 16.64
N GLU A 23 14.67 -4.85 16.28
CA GLU A 23 15.38 -3.92 15.38
C GLU A 23 14.82 -3.99 13.96
N GLN A 24 14.52 -5.19 13.44
CA GLN A 24 13.85 -5.37 12.15
C GLN A 24 12.40 -4.85 12.18
N GLN A 25 11.67 -5.07 13.28
CA GLN A 25 10.32 -4.52 13.49
C GLN A 25 10.34 -3.01 13.65
N LEU A 26 11.34 -2.44 14.33
CA LEU A 26 11.53 -1.00 14.44
C LEU A 26 11.97 -0.41 13.12
N SER A 27 12.90 -1.02 12.38
CA SER A 27 13.35 -0.59 11.05
C SER A 27 12.20 -0.61 10.04
N SER A 28 11.40 -1.68 10.01
CA SER A 28 10.20 -1.74 9.18
C SER A 28 9.11 -0.76 9.63
N ARG A 29 8.95 -0.55 10.94
CA ARG A 29 8.08 0.51 11.47
C ARG A 29 8.61 1.91 11.17
N PHE A 30 9.91 2.14 11.18
CA PHE A 30 10.57 3.40 10.85
C PHE A 30 10.50 3.68 9.35
N ALA A 31 10.62 2.66 8.50
CA ALA A 31 10.37 2.77 7.06
C ALA A 31 8.91 3.15 6.78
N ARG A 32 7.94 2.50 7.47
CA ARG A 32 6.52 2.86 7.42
C ARG A 32 6.22 4.23 8.06
N PHE A 33 6.95 4.62 9.11
CA PHE A 33 6.83 5.94 9.76
C PHE A 33 7.39 7.06 8.88
N HIS A 34 8.48 6.81 8.15
CA HIS A 34 9.03 7.73 7.16
C HIS A 34 8.04 7.95 6.02
N GLU A 35 7.38 6.90 5.55
CA GLU A 35 6.28 7.06 4.58
C GLU A 35 5.15 7.93 5.14
N PHE A 36 4.73 7.74 6.40
CA PHE A 36 3.61 8.49 7.00
C PHE A 36 3.92 9.94 7.36
N LEU A 37 5.14 10.25 7.80
CA LEU A 37 5.56 11.61 8.20
C LEU A 37 5.84 12.54 7.01
N GLU A 38 5.87 11.99 5.79
CA GLU A 38 6.28 12.71 4.58
C GLU A 38 5.11 13.07 3.66
N TYR A 39 3.90 12.55 3.95
CA TYR A 39 2.71 12.95 3.22
C TYR A 39 2.25 14.34 3.66
N PRO A 40 1.95 15.23 2.71
CA PRO A 40 1.44 16.55 3.03
C PRO A 40 0.08 16.45 3.77
N VAL A 41 0.09 16.74 5.07
CA VAL A 41 -1.10 16.66 5.95
C VAL A 41 -1.81 18.01 6.09
N ASN A 42 -1.11 19.11 5.78
CA ASN A 42 -1.61 20.47 6.00
C ASN A 42 -1.93 21.15 4.68
N ASP A 43 -3.07 21.83 4.65
CA ASP A 43 -3.49 22.72 3.58
C ASP A 43 -2.41 23.79 3.31
N LEU A 44 -1.78 23.74 2.14
CA LEU A 44 -0.73 24.68 1.72
C LEU A 44 -1.30 26.10 1.50
N HIS A 45 -2.62 26.27 1.45
CA HIS A 45 -3.31 27.54 1.24
C HIS A 45 -3.53 28.33 2.54
N THR A 46 -3.39 27.71 3.72
CA THR A 46 -3.67 28.38 5.00
C THR A 46 -2.72 29.56 5.25
N GLY A 47 -3.23 30.79 5.11
CA GLY A 47 -2.51 32.03 5.41
C GLY A 47 -1.77 32.69 4.24
N LEU A 48 -1.91 32.20 3.01
CA LEU A 48 -1.30 32.83 1.82
C LEU A 48 -2.26 33.80 1.12
N THR A 49 -1.80 35.02 0.82
CA THR A 49 -2.50 36.00 0.00
C THR A 49 -2.18 35.83 -1.49
N ALA A 50 -2.97 36.43 -2.39
CA ALA A 50 -2.73 36.39 -3.83
C ALA A 50 -1.33 36.93 -4.21
N ASP A 51 -0.88 38.00 -3.55
CA ASP A 51 0.44 38.60 -3.77
C ASP A 51 1.58 37.66 -3.34
N ASN A 52 1.43 36.97 -2.20
CA ASN A 52 2.40 35.97 -1.74
C ASN A 52 2.52 34.80 -2.72
N LEU A 53 1.40 34.39 -3.32
CA LEU A 53 1.37 33.33 -4.32
C LEU A 53 2.11 33.74 -5.59
N GLU A 54 1.85 34.93 -6.15
CA GLU A 54 2.55 35.40 -7.34
C GLU A 54 4.06 35.49 -7.13
N GLN A 55 4.49 35.99 -5.97
CA GLN A 55 5.89 36.05 -5.57
C GLN A 55 6.53 34.66 -5.52
N LEU A 56 5.87 33.68 -4.90
CA LEU A 56 6.33 32.29 -4.88
C LEU A 56 6.46 31.70 -6.28
N GLY A 57 5.52 31.96 -7.19
CA GLY A 57 5.60 31.51 -8.58
C GLY A 57 6.76 32.13 -9.37
N VAL A 58 7.17 33.36 -9.05
CA VAL A 58 8.39 33.97 -9.59
C VAL A 58 9.64 33.31 -9.02
N GLN A 59 9.68 33.09 -7.70
CA GLN A 59 10.79 32.45 -7.00
C GLN A 59 11.01 31.01 -7.48
N ASP A 60 9.95 30.21 -7.62
CA ASP A 60 10.04 28.84 -8.12
C ASP A 60 10.65 28.77 -9.53
N ARG A 61 10.29 29.72 -10.41
CA ARG A 61 10.87 29.84 -11.76
C ARG A 61 12.35 30.25 -11.71
N ALA A 62 12.69 31.18 -10.82
CA ALA A 62 14.08 31.60 -10.61
C ALA A 62 14.95 30.42 -10.11
N VAL A 63 14.42 29.57 -9.22
CA VAL A 63 15.10 28.35 -8.79
C VAL A 63 15.34 27.42 -9.97
N ARG A 64 14.32 27.12 -10.79
CA ARG A 64 14.49 26.24 -11.96
C ARG A 64 15.57 26.75 -12.92
N GLN A 65 15.59 28.05 -13.19
CA GLN A 65 16.63 28.68 -14.01
C GLN A 65 18.02 28.60 -13.38
N LEU A 66 18.11 28.82 -12.06
CA LEU A 66 19.36 28.66 -11.30
C LEU A 66 19.90 27.24 -11.42
N LEU A 67 19.05 26.21 -11.30
CA LEU A 67 19.49 24.81 -11.41
C LEU A 67 20.00 24.46 -12.81
N GLU A 68 19.39 25.00 -13.87
CA GLU A 68 19.86 24.81 -15.24
C GLU A 68 21.23 25.49 -15.46
N GLN A 69 21.39 26.72 -14.97
CA GLN A 69 22.67 27.46 -15.03
C GLN A 69 23.77 26.77 -14.23
N GLU A 70 23.46 26.25 -13.03
CA GLU A 70 24.42 25.53 -12.21
C GLU A 70 24.80 24.18 -12.81
N ALA A 71 23.85 23.48 -13.44
CA ALA A 71 24.16 22.27 -14.19
C ALA A 71 25.17 22.53 -15.31
N GLU A 72 25.00 23.62 -16.07
CA GLU A 72 25.96 24.04 -17.10
C GLU A 72 27.31 24.43 -16.51
N ARG A 73 27.34 25.26 -15.45
CA ARG A 73 28.58 25.69 -14.78
C ARG A 73 29.40 24.51 -14.27
N VAL A 74 28.76 23.59 -13.55
CA VAL A 74 29.42 22.41 -12.98
C VAL A 74 29.91 21.49 -14.10
N TYR A 75 29.10 21.29 -15.15
CA TYR A 75 29.50 20.50 -16.32
C TYR A 75 30.79 21.04 -16.95
N GLU A 76 30.85 22.34 -17.22
CA GLU A 76 32.03 23.00 -17.80
C GLU A 76 33.23 22.95 -16.85
N LYS A 77 33.01 23.08 -15.53
CA LYS A 77 34.09 22.94 -14.54
C LYS A 77 34.67 21.53 -14.50
N ILE A 78 33.84 20.48 -14.57
CA ILE A 78 34.33 19.08 -14.68
C ILE A 78 35.09 18.89 -15.99
N ARG A 79 34.59 19.44 -17.11
CA ARG A 79 35.28 19.37 -18.40
C ARG A 79 36.68 19.93 -18.33
N ASN A 80 36.82 21.08 -17.67
CA ASN A 80 38.10 21.79 -17.48
C ASN A 80 38.95 21.22 -16.33
N ASN A 81 38.55 20.07 -15.75
CA ASN A 81 39.24 19.40 -14.64
C ASN A 81 39.34 20.24 -13.35
N GLY A 82 38.38 21.13 -13.10
CA GLY A 82 38.45 22.14 -12.03
C GLY A 82 38.30 21.64 -10.59
N TYR A 83 38.13 20.32 -10.37
CA TYR A 83 38.09 19.72 -9.03
C TYR A 83 39.34 18.88 -8.70
N VAL A 84 40.32 18.85 -9.59
CA VAL A 84 41.60 18.18 -9.36
C VAL A 84 42.68 19.22 -9.13
N ALA A 85 43.33 19.13 -7.97
CA ALA A 85 44.59 19.81 -7.67
C ALA A 85 45.56 18.75 -7.14
N ASP A 86 46.85 18.91 -7.43
CA ASP A 86 47.92 17.97 -7.05
C ASP A 86 47.66 16.50 -7.43
N GLY A 87 46.94 16.28 -8.54
CA GLY A 87 46.62 14.94 -9.05
C GLY A 87 45.56 14.18 -8.24
N ARG A 88 44.91 14.81 -7.24
CA ARG A 88 43.84 14.23 -6.43
C ARG A 88 42.55 15.04 -6.55
N VAL A 89 41.41 14.38 -6.40
CA VAL A 89 40.10 15.06 -6.39
C VAL A 89 39.93 15.75 -5.05
N HIS A 90 39.71 17.07 -5.06
CA HIS A 90 39.43 17.85 -3.85
C HIS A 90 37.95 17.75 -3.49
N LEU A 91 37.63 16.81 -2.60
CA LEU A 91 36.27 16.58 -2.12
C LEU A 91 35.67 17.81 -1.42
N GLU A 92 36.49 18.60 -0.75
CA GLU A 92 36.08 19.85 -0.11
C GLU A 92 35.49 20.84 -1.12
N SER A 93 36.12 20.99 -2.29
CA SER A 93 35.62 21.84 -3.36
C SER A 93 34.26 21.36 -3.92
N ILE A 94 34.00 20.06 -3.94
CA ILE A 94 32.70 19.50 -4.37
C ILE A 94 31.63 19.75 -3.29
N ARG A 95 31.98 19.53 -2.02
CA ARG A 95 31.11 19.82 -0.87
C ARG A 95 30.72 21.31 -0.84
N ASP A 96 31.69 22.19 -0.99
CA ASP A 96 31.48 23.64 -0.90
C ASP A 96 30.58 24.15 -2.03
N GLU A 97 30.63 23.52 -3.21
CA GLU A 97 29.68 23.82 -4.28
C GLU A 97 28.25 23.38 -3.97
N ALA A 98 28.07 22.20 -3.35
CA ALA A 98 26.75 21.78 -2.91
C ALA A 98 26.18 22.75 -1.85
N LEU A 99 27.01 23.20 -0.90
CA LEU A 99 26.61 24.20 0.10
C LEU A 99 26.30 25.56 -0.54
N GLN A 100 27.10 25.98 -1.54
CA GLN A 100 26.87 27.22 -2.27
C GLN A 100 25.56 27.17 -3.08
N LEU A 101 25.24 26.03 -3.70
CA LEU A 101 23.98 25.81 -4.39
C LEU A 101 22.80 25.96 -3.41
N ILE A 102 22.86 25.30 -2.25
CA ILE A 102 21.82 25.42 -1.21
C ILE A 102 21.65 26.88 -0.78
N ARG A 103 22.76 27.60 -0.55
CA ARG A 103 22.72 29.03 -0.18
C ARG A 103 22.06 29.90 -1.25
N ARG A 104 22.38 29.68 -2.53
CA ARG A 104 21.80 30.45 -3.63
C ARG A 104 20.31 30.18 -3.80
N VAL A 105 19.88 28.92 -3.64
CA VAL A 105 18.45 28.57 -3.62
C VAL A 105 17.75 29.25 -2.43
N ALA A 106 18.36 29.22 -1.25
CA ALA A 106 17.79 29.87 -0.06
C ALA A 106 17.63 31.38 -0.24
N GLN A 107 18.60 32.06 -0.86
CA GLN A 107 18.58 33.50 -1.13
C GLN A 107 17.47 33.92 -2.11
N ILE A 108 16.98 33.00 -2.96
CA ILE A 108 15.83 33.29 -3.83
C ILE A 108 14.55 33.46 -2.99
N TYR A 109 14.38 32.63 -1.97
CA TYR A 109 13.21 32.69 -1.07
C TYR A 109 13.38 33.70 0.06
N ARG A 110 14.62 33.90 0.54
CA ARG A 110 14.99 34.82 1.63
C ARG A 110 16.17 35.71 1.22
N PRO A 111 15.94 36.79 0.45
CA PRO A 111 17.01 37.64 -0.06
C PRO A 111 17.80 38.35 1.04
N ASP A 112 17.16 38.66 2.17
CA ASP A 112 17.76 39.43 3.27
C ASP A 112 18.58 38.59 4.26
N SER A 113 18.61 37.25 4.09
CA SER A 113 19.30 36.36 5.02
C SER A 113 20.81 36.28 4.72
N GLU A 114 21.65 36.69 5.68
CA GLU A 114 23.11 36.58 5.56
C GLU A 114 23.60 35.12 5.56
N ASN A 115 23.02 34.27 6.42
CA ASN A 115 23.40 32.85 6.59
C ASN A 115 22.16 31.93 6.67
N PRO A 116 21.53 31.60 5.52
CA PRO A 116 20.26 30.88 5.50
C PRO A 116 20.28 29.52 6.20
N LEU A 117 21.42 28.81 6.15
CA LEU A 117 21.59 27.50 6.77
C LEU A 117 21.49 27.52 8.30
N LEU A 118 21.79 28.65 8.95
CA LEU A 118 21.70 28.79 10.41
C LEU A 118 20.29 29.14 10.89
N GLU A 119 19.41 29.54 9.97
CA GLU A 119 18.02 29.91 10.26
C GLU A 119 17.05 28.74 10.16
N VAL A 120 17.54 27.56 9.76
CA VAL A 120 16.76 26.34 9.54
C VAL A 120 16.97 25.38 10.71
N SER A 121 15.93 24.62 11.06
CA SER A 121 16.05 23.62 12.13
C SER A 121 16.98 22.47 11.70
N LEU A 122 17.72 21.93 12.68
CA LEU A 122 18.60 20.77 12.45
C LEU A 122 17.82 19.56 11.90
N GLU A 123 16.58 19.38 12.33
CA GLU A 123 15.69 18.33 11.84
C GLU A 123 15.39 18.46 10.34
N GLN A 124 15.08 19.66 9.86
CA GLN A 124 14.82 19.91 8.44
C GLN A 124 16.06 19.67 7.58
N LEU A 125 17.23 20.10 8.05
CA LEU A 125 18.52 19.85 7.38
C LEU A 125 18.84 18.35 7.34
N ALA A 126 18.67 17.64 8.45
CA ALA A 126 18.91 16.20 8.53
C ALA A 126 17.99 15.40 7.59
N ARG A 127 16.70 15.76 7.53
CA ARG A 127 15.73 15.16 6.61
C ARG A 127 16.09 15.40 5.14
N ALA A 128 16.42 16.64 4.78
CA ALA A 128 16.83 16.95 3.41
C ALA A 128 18.12 16.22 3.02
N ALA A 129 19.11 16.16 3.91
CA ALA A 129 20.33 15.40 3.68
C ALA A 129 20.03 13.91 3.44
N SER A 130 19.20 13.29 4.29
CA SER A 130 18.78 11.90 4.13
C SER A 130 18.12 11.66 2.76
N ARG A 131 17.23 12.55 2.31
CA ARG A 131 16.57 12.44 0.99
C ARG A 131 17.55 12.57 -0.16
N ILE A 132 18.49 13.52 -0.09
CA ILE A 132 19.53 13.68 -1.11
C ILE A 132 20.33 12.37 -1.26
N TRP A 133 20.72 11.76 -0.15
CA TRP A 133 21.46 10.49 -0.17
C TRP A 133 20.65 9.33 -0.75
N LEU A 134 19.37 9.20 -0.38
CA LEU A 134 18.50 8.15 -0.92
C LEU A 134 18.27 8.33 -2.42
N HIS A 135 17.98 9.56 -2.89
CA HIS A 135 17.86 9.82 -4.32
C HIS A 135 19.16 9.51 -5.05
N LEU A 136 20.31 9.87 -4.48
CA LEU A 136 21.61 9.54 -5.07
C LEU A 136 21.83 8.02 -5.18
N LEU A 137 21.48 7.25 -4.16
CA LEU A 137 21.56 5.78 -4.21
C LEU A 137 20.69 5.22 -5.35
N VAL A 138 19.43 5.67 -5.44
CA VAL A 138 18.52 5.27 -6.52
C VAL A 138 19.07 5.64 -7.89
N LEU A 139 19.67 6.84 -8.05
CA LEU A 139 20.30 7.26 -9.30
C LEU A 139 21.50 6.38 -9.66
N LEU A 140 22.33 6.00 -8.69
CA LEU A 140 23.48 5.11 -8.90
C LEU A 140 23.06 3.68 -9.24
N GLU A 141 21.94 3.20 -8.68
CA GLU A 141 21.33 1.90 -9.04
C GLU A 141 20.79 1.85 -10.46
N GLN A 142 20.38 2.99 -11.01
CA GLN A 142 19.84 3.08 -12.36
C GLN A 142 20.92 3.08 -13.46
N LEU A 143 22.21 3.13 -13.10
CA LEU A 143 23.31 3.09 -14.06
C LEU A 143 23.62 1.64 -14.46
N PRO A 144 23.88 1.35 -15.75
CA PRO A 144 24.14 -0.01 -16.25
C PRO A 144 25.50 -0.58 -15.85
N LEU A 145 26.38 0.26 -15.30
CA LEU A 145 27.68 -0.13 -14.76
C LEU A 145 27.55 -0.30 -13.24
N ASN A 146 28.34 -1.18 -12.63
CA ASN A 146 28.37 -1.35 -11.17
C ASN A 146 29.11 -0.19 -10.46
N VAL A 147 28.68 1.04 -10.75
CA VAL A 147 29.27 2.30 -10.26
C VAL A 147 29.08 2.44 -8.75
N GLN A 148 28.15 1.69 -8.15
CA GLN A 148 27.91 1.63 -6.70
C GLN A 148 29.15 1.21 -5.91
N THR A 149 30.06 0.46 -6.55
CA THR A 149 31.32 0.00 -5.93
C THR A 149 32.49 0.97 -6.15
N TYR A 150 32.27 2.06 -6.89
CA TYR A 150 33.34 2.98 -7.26
C TYR A 150 33.68 3.92 -6.10
N SER A 151 34.97 4.17 -5.90
CA SER A 151 35.41 5.29 -5.08
C SER A 151 34.98 6.63 -5.71
N LEU A 152 34.80 7.68 -4.92
CA LEU A 152 34.45 9.02 -5.42
C LEU A 152 35.45 9.53 -6.49
N GLY A 153 36.74 9.20 -6.37
CA GLY A 153 37.75 9.55 -7.38
C GLY A 153 37.55 8.81 -8.70
N THR A 154 37.19 7.53 -8.63
CA THR A 154 36.86 6.71 -9.82
C THR A 154 35.58 7.21 -10.48
N LEU A 155 34.54 7.50 -9.69
CA LEU A 155 33.28 8.07 -10.16
C LEU A 155 33.51 9.42 -10.87
N TYR A 156 34.28 10.32 -10.26
CA TYR A 156 34.63 11.61 -10.86
C TYR A 156 35.37 11.44 -12.20
N THR A 157 36.35 10.53 -12.25
CA THR A 157 37.11 10.26 -13.48
C THR A 157 36.22 9.71 -14.59
N TRP A 158 35.28 8.83 -14.23
CA TRP A 158 34.29 8.29 -15.14
C TRP A 158 33.34 9.38 -15.68
N VAL A 159 32.76 10.21 -14.80
CA VAL A 159 31.92 11.35 -15.19
C VAL A 159 32.70 12.32 -16.08
N ARG A 160 33.95 12.65 -15.73
CA ARG A 160 34.79 13.55 -16.52
C ARG A 160 35.06 13.00 -17.92
N ARG A 161 35.35 11.70 -18.04
CA ARG A 161 35.57 11.06 -19.35
C ARG A 161 34.34 11.20 -20.24
N ALA A 162 33.15 10.99 -19.68
CA ALA A 162 31.89 11.16 -20.39
C ALA A 162 31.61 12.62 -20.77
N VAL A 163 31.86 13.56 -19.85
CA VAL A 163 31.73 15.01 -20.11
C VAL A 163 32.66 15.46 -21.26
N ILE A 164 33.92 15.01 -21.26
CA ILE A 164 34.87 15.29 -22.34
C ILE A 164 34.43 14.64 -23.65
N GLY A 165 33.91 13.41 -23.60
CA GLY A 165 33.40 12.69 -24.77
C GLY A 165 32.21 13.40 -25.44
N TYR A 166 31.34 14.03 -24.66
CA TYR A 166 30.17 14.77 -25.16
C TYR A 166 30.48 16.18 -25.68
N GLY A 167 31.48 16.87 -25.12
CA GLY A 167 31.92 18.19 -25.56
C GLY A 167 31.29 19.36 -24.80
N VAL A 168 30.56 20.26 -25.49
CA VAL A 168 29.97 21.48 -24.90
C VAL A 168 28.55 21.19 -24.42
N TYR A 169 28.17 21.72 -23.26
CA TYR A 169 26.87 21.47 -22.61
C TYR A 169 25.65 21.61 -23.55
N GLN A 170 25.66 22.61 -24.43
CA GLN A 170 24.60 22.86 -25.41
C GLN A 170 24.32 21.68 -26.36
N LYS A 171 25.32 20.83 -26.64
CA LYS A 171 25.11 19.60 -27.44
C LYS A 171 24.50 18.46 -26.62
N ALA A 172 24.63 18.49 -25.29
CA ALA A 172 24.05 17.53 -24.37
C ALA A 172 22.63 17.93 -23.89
N SER A 173 22.36 19.23 -23.75
CA SER A 173 21.10 19.81 -23.23
C SER A 173 19.81 19.24 -23.86
N PRO A 174 19.68 19.10 -25.20
CA PRO A 174 18.48 18.52 -25.81
C PRO A 174 18.20 17.10 -25.33
N TRP A 175 19.24 16.30 -25.10
CA TRP A 175 19.13 14.90 -24.69
C TRP A 175 18.89 14.74 -23.19
N LEU A 176 19.39 15.65 -22.36
CA LEU A 176 19.20 15.62 -20.92
C LEU A 176 17.72 15.82 -20.51
N LYS A 177 16.97 16.60 -21.30
CA LYS A 177 15.51 16.73 -21.16
C LYS A 177 14.74 15.42 -21.42
N TYR A 178 15.33 14.47 -22.16
CA TYR A 178 14.77 13.15 -22.45
C TYR A 178 15.36 12.03 -21.58
N ALA A 179 16.61 12.14 -21.13
CA ALA A 179 17.26 11.14 -20.29
C ALA A 179 16.59 11.01 -18.91
N SER A 180 16.11 12.13 -18.34
CA SER A 180 15.27 12.14 -17.14
C SER A 180 13.93 11.41 -17.33
N ARG A 181 13.43 11.32 -18.57
CA ARG A 181 12.20 10.61 -18.95
C ARG A 181 12.45 9.14 -19.34
N GLY A 182 13.63 8.84 -19.89
CA GLY A 182 13.98 7.53 -20.45
C GLY A 182 14.44 6.47 -19.43
N LEU A 183 14.94 6.88 -18.26
CA LEU A 183 15.39 5.96 -17.21
C LEU A 183 14.25 5.11 -16.61
N TYR A 184 13.02 5.64 -16.59
CA TYR A 184 11.84 4.93 -16.08
C TYR A 184 11.15 4.05 -17.14
N ALA A 185 11.26 4.41 -18.42
CA ALA A 185 10.78 3.58 -19.53
C ALA A 185 11.51 2.22 -19.60
N GLY A 186 12.79 2.17 -19.18
CA GLY A 186 13.55 0.91 -19.07
C GLY A 186 12.95 -0.06 -18.05
N ARG A 187 12.41 0.45 -16.94
CA ARG A 187 11.66 -0.37 -15.95
C ARG A 187 10.27 -0.78 -16.47
N LEU A 188 9.59 0.07 -17.24
CA LEU A 188 8.28 -0.24 -17.84
C LEU A 188 8.35 -1.40 -18.85
N LEU A 189 9.43 -1.48 -19.64
CA LEU A 189 9.64 -2.62 -20.54
C LEU A 189 10.09 -3.88 -19.79
N ALA A 190 10.85 -3.75 -18.70
CA ALA A 190 11.33 -4.88 -17.90
C ALA A 190 10.27 -5.52 -16.99
N THR A 191 9.18 -4.81 -16.66
CA THR A 191 8.15 -5.29 -15.71
C THR A 191 6.84 -5.68 -16.38
N ALA A 192 6.65 -5.36 -17.66
CA ALA A 192 5.40 -5.64 -18.37
C ALA A 192 5.26 -7.08 -18.90
N SER A 193 6.34 -7.89 -18.97
CA SER A 193 6.25 -9.33 -19.27
C SER A 193 7.58 -10.10 -19.04
N PRO A 194 7.56 -11.40 -18.70
CA PRO A 194 8.77 -12.25 -18.64
C PRO A 194 9.54 -12.34 -19.97
N LEU A 195 8.84 -12.15 -21.10
CA LEU A 195 9.43 -12.19 -22.45
C LEU A 195 10.29 -10.95 -22.75
N SER A 196 9.95 -9.78 -22.22
CA SER A 196 10.72 -8.56 -22.41
C SER A 196 12.01 -8.53 -21.58
N LEU A 197 12.06 -9.20 -20.42
CA LEU A 197 13.32 -9.49 -19.71
C LEU A 197 14.26 -10.35 -20.55
N GLY A 198 13.73 -11.39 -21.21
CA GLY A 198 14.51 -12.25 -22.11
C GLY A 198 15.04 -11.52 -23.35
N ALA A 199 14.26 -10.60 -23.92
CA ALA A 199 14.68 -9.79 -25.07
C ALA A 199 15.77 -8.76 -24.71
N MET A 200 15.67 -8.11 -23.55
CA MET A 200 16.66 -7.13 -23.10
C MET A 200 17.97 -7.81 -22.68
N TRP A 201 17.88 -8.96 -22.01
CA TRP A 201 19.03 -9.81 -21.68
C TRP A 201 19.70 -10.37 -22.94
N ALA A 202 18.93 -10.85 -23.92
CA ALA A 202 19.48 -11.30 -25.20
C ALA A 202 20.15 -10.16 -25.99
N ALA A 203 19.61 -8.93 -25.93
CA ALA A 203 20.23 -7.76 -26.53
C ALA A 203 21.55 -7.35 -25.84
N SER A 204 21.65 -7.48 -24.51
CA SER A 204 22.89 -7.20 -23.77
C SER A 204 23.97 -8.27 -24.01
N GLU A 205 23.60 -9.55 -24.14
CA GLU A 205 24.54 -10.64 -24.33
C GLU A 205 25.01 -10.77 -25.80
N LEU A 206 24.12 -10.54 -26.78
CA LEU A 206 24.47 -10.57 -28.22
C LEU A 206 25.15 -9.27 -28.72
N GLY A 207 24.97 -8.15 -28.01
CA GLY A 207 25.62 -6.87 -28.34
C GLY A 207 27.14 -6.84 -28.09
N ARG A 208 27.69 -7.81 -27.34
CA ARG A 208 29.07 -7.81 -26.87
C ARG A 208 30.13 -8.00 -27.97
N ARG A 209 29.73 -8.37 -29.19
CA ARG A 209 30.67 -8.58 -30.33
C ARG A 209 30.56 -7.56 -31.47
N GLY A 210 29.63 -6.60 -31.42
CA GLY A 210 29.41 -5.66 -32.54
C GLY A 210 29.35 -4.16 -32.20
N ALA A 211 29.34 -3.75 -30.94
CA ALA A 211 28.81 -2.43 -30.55
C ALA A 211 29.73 -1.52 -29.71
N ALA A 212 31.06 -1.57 -29.88
CA ALA A 212 31.96 -0.68 -29.10
C ALA A 212 31.62 0.82 -29.25
N LYS A 213 31.16 1.28 -30.43
CA LYS A 213 30.79 2.69 -30.68
C LYS A 213 29.41 3.10 -30.15
N LEU A 214 28.47 2.17 -29.99
CA LEU A 214 27.12 2.50 -29.51
C LEU A 214 27.07 2.50 -27.98
N VAL A 215 27.83 1.62 -27.34
CA VAL A 215 27.97 1.50 -25.88
C VAL A 215 28.64 2.73 -25.26
N ASP A 216 29.67 3.30 -25.90
CA ASP A 216 30.30 4.54 -25.42
C ASP A 216 29.30 5.71 -25.43
N SER A 217 28.46 5.83 -26.47
CA SER A 217 27.51 6.95 -26.60
C SER A 217 26.34 6.92 -25.60
N THR A 218 25.92 5.75 -25.12
CA THR A 218 24.85 5.60 -24.11
C THR A 218 25.37 5.73 -22.69
N ILE A 219 26.58 5.21 -22.42
CA ILE A 219 27.27 5.37 -21.13
C ILE A 219 27.59 6.85 -20.88
N ASP A 220 28.10 7.54 -21.90
CA ASP A 220 28.44 8.96 -21.76
C ASP A 220 27.19 9.84 -21.53
N ARG A 221 26.03 9.49 -22.12
CA ARG A 221 24.74 10.17 -21.87
C ARG A 221 24.29 10.07 -20.42
N GLN A 222 24.44 8.89 -19.83
CA GLN A 222 23.96 8.59 -18.50
C GLN A 222 24.80 9.28 -17.42
N ALA A 223 26.12 9.39 -17.63
CA ALA A 223 27.01 10.13 -16.73
C ALA A 223 26.69 11.64 -16.71
N VAL A 224 26.37 12.23 -17.87
CA VAL A 224 25.95 13.64 -17.93
C VAL A 224 24.54 13.83 -17.32
N GLY A 225 23.64 12.86 -17.53
CA GLY A 225 22.33 12.82 -16.87
C GLY A 225 22.42 12.78 -15.34
N LEU A 226 23.32 11.95 -14.80
CA LEU A 226 23.58 11.82 -13.36
C LEU A 226 23.97 13.16 -12.73
N LEU A 227 24.83 13.94 -13.40
CA LEU A 227 25.29 15.23 -12.90
C LEU A 227 24.16 16.25 -12.79
N GLN A 228 23.34 16.35 -13.85
CA GLN A 228 22.17 17.23 -13.81
C GLN A 228 21.15 16.77 -12.76
N GLN A 229 20.93 15.46 -12.62
CA GLN A 229 20.02 14.92 -11.62
C GLN A 229 20.52 15.19 -10.20
N LEU A 230 21.81 15.05 -9.93
CA LEU A 230 22.40 15.37 -8.62
C LEU A 230 22.18 16.83 -8.23
N ILE A 231 22.47 17.76 -9.14
CA ILE A 231 22.26 19.21 -8.92
C ILE A 231 20.77 19.50 -8.71
N THR A 232 19.91 18.87 -9.50
CA THR A 232 18.45 19.02 -9.40
C THR A 232 17.96 18.52 -8.05
N VAL A 233 18.39 17.36 -7.58
CA VAL A 233 17.99 16.78 -6.28
C VAL A 233 18.38 17.70 -5.13
N ILE A 234 19.63 18.17 -5.09
CA ILE A 234 20.10 19.09 -4.05
C ILE A 234 19.30 20.39 -4.08
N GLY A 235 19.08 20.94 -5.27
CA GLY A 235 18.32 22.17 -5.48
C GLY A 235 16.85 22.07 -5.07
N VAL A 236 16.19 20.97 -5.42
CA VAL A 236 14.79 20.68 -5.09
C VAL A 236 14.61 20.52 -3.57
N GLU A 237 15.50 19.78 -2.90
CA GLU A 237 15.40 19.60 -1.44
C GLU A 237 15.70 20.91 -0.69
N ALA A 238 16.66 21.71 -1.18
CA ALA A 238 16.87 23.07 -0.67
C ALA A 238 15.61 23.93 -0.86
N ALA A 239 15.01 23.92 -2.05
CA ALA A 239 13.78 24.66 -2.32
C ALA A 239 12.61 24.16 -1.46
N GLY A 240 12.55 22.87 -1.14
CA GLY A 240 11.55 22.30 -0.23
C GLY A 240 11.65 22.81 1.22
N ILE A 241 12.87 23.17 1.67
CA ILE A 241 13.10 23.77 2.99
C ILE A 241 12.62 25.23 3.01
N TYR A 242 13.06 26.03 2.04
CA TYR A 242 12.88 27.50 2.09
C TYR A 242 11.60 27.98 1.39
N GLY A 243 11.10 27.24 0.40
CA GLY A 243 9.88 27.50 -0.36
C GLY A 243 8.86 26.39 -0.15
N THR A 244 8.41 26.20 1.09
CA THR A 244 7.45 25.17 1.51
C THR A 244 6.39 24.89 0.45
N GLY A 245 6.23 23.63 0.03
CA GLY A 245 5.29 23.26 -1.04
C GLY A 245 5.86 23.31 -2.47
N PHE A 246 7.16 23.57 -2.67
CA PHE A 246 7.79 23.66 -4.01
C PHE A 246 7.51 22.45 -4.91
N ARG A 247 7.52 21.24 -4.35
CA ARG A 247 7.25 20.01 -5.10
C ARG A 247 5.81 19.92 -5.57
N GLN A 248 4.87 20.33 -4.72
CA GLN A 248 3.42 20.27 -4.96
C GLN A 248 2.92 21.35 -5.94
N ARG A 249 3.73 22.39 -6.17
CA ARG A 249 3.48 23.41 -7.20
C ARG A 249 3.99 23.03 -8.59
N ASP A 250 4.68 21.89 -8.73
CA ASP A 250 5.20 21.46 -10.02
C ASP A 250 4.07 21.00 -10.98
N PRO A 251 4.13 21.35 -12.28
CA PRO A 251 3.10 20.93 -13.24
C PRO A 251 2.91 19.41 -13.32
N ALA A 252 3.97 18.60 -13.14
CA ALA A 252 3.86 17.15 -13.17
C ALA A 252 3.14 16.62 -11.94
N TRP A 253 3.37 17.23 -10.77
CA TRP A 253 2.66 16.88 -9.54
C TRP A 253 1.18 17.25 -9.61
N ILE A 254 0.87 18.44 -10.13
CA ILE A 254 -0.51 18.90 -10.35
C ILE A 254 -1.24 18.00 -11.37
N LEU A 255 -0.59 17.64 -12.48
CA LEU A 255 -1.17 16.68 -13.42
C LEU A 255 -1.43 15.32 -12.77
N GLY A 256 -0.47 14.81 -11.97
CA GLY A 256 -0.61 13.54 -11.28
C GLY A 256 -1.78 13.55 -10.29
N THR A 257 -1.95 14.60 -9.51
CA THR A 257 -3.07 14.73 -8.58
C THR A 257 -4.40 14.90 -9.28
N GLU A 258 -4.52 15.80 -10.28
CA GLU A 258 -5.75 15.97 -11.06
C GLU A 258 -6.18 14.68 -11.79
N LEU A 259 -5.21 13.89 -12.25
CA LEU A 259 -5.47 12.58 -12.85
C LEU A 259 -6.06 11.60 -11.82
N ILE A 260 -5.55 11.59 -10.60
CA ILE A 260 -6.08 10.73 -9.52
C ILE A 260 -7.46 11.17 -9.11
N GLU A 261 -7.71 12.48 -9.03
CA GLU A 261 -9.06 13.00 -8.76
C GLU A 261 -10.04 12.64 -9.86
N LEU A 262 -9.60 12.69 -11.12
CA LEU A 262 -10.39 12.19 -12.23
C LEU A 262 -10.69 10.71 -12.04
N ILE A 263 -9.69 9.85 -11.84
CA ILE A 263 -9.92 8.41 -11.68
C ILE A 263 -10.84 8.14 -10.50
N ALA A 264 -10.54 8.74 -9.34
CA ALA A 264 -11.35 8.61 -8.13
C ALA A 264 -12.79 9.08 -8.39
N ALA A 265 -13.03 10.20 -9.07
CA ALA A 265 -14.39 10.71 -9.26
C ALA A 265 -15.34 9.73 -9.95
N PHE A 266 -14.82 8.80 -10.76
CA PHE A 266 -15.62 7.87 -11.57
C PHE A 266 -15.59 6.43 -11.02
N PRO A 267 -16.51 5.56 -11.48
CA PRO A 267 -16.49 4.15 -11.13
C PRO A 267 -15.13 3.52 -11.45
N PRO A 268 -14.58 2.72 -10.52
CA PRO A 268 -13.30 2.10 -10.75
C PRO A 268 -13.38 1.07 -11.88
N THR A 269 -12.37 1.08 -12.75
CA THR A 269 -12.20 0.08 -13.82
C THR A 269 -10.73 -0.34 -13.91
N GLY A 270 -10.48 -1.60 -14.32
CA GLY A 270 -9.13 -2.12 -14.52
C GLY A 270 -8.31 -1.28 -15.49
N ASP A 271 -8.94 -0.79 -16.56
CA ASP A 271 -8.31 0.10 -17.52
C ASP A 271 -7.92 1.45 -16.90
N SER A 272 -8.83 2.11 -16.17
CA SER A 272 -8.51 3.40 -15.55
C SER A 272 -7.32 3.31 -14.58
N LEU A 273 -7.21 2.21 -13.82
CA LEU A 273 -6.06 1.98 -12.93
C LEU A 273 -4.79 1.65 -13.71
N ARG A 274 -4.86 0.72 -14.67
CA ARG A 274 -3.69 0.31 -15.45
C ARG A 274 -3.08 1.50 -16.19
N PHE A 275 -3.89 2.26 -16.90
CA PHE A 275 -3.43 3.43 -17.64
C PHE A 275 -3.10 4.60 -16.69
N GLY A 276 -3.79 4.72 -15.56
CA GLY A 276 -3.44 5.66 -14.49
C GLY A 276 -2.04 5.42 -13.92
N LEU A 277 -1.71 4.18 -13.57
CA LEU A 277 -0.37 3.77 -13.12
C LEU A 277 0.69 4.04 -14.19
N GLN A 278 0.43 3.69 -15.45
CA GLN A 278 1.34 4.00 -16.56
C GLN A 278 1.59 5.50 -16.68
N LYS A 279 0.54 6.31 -16.61
CA LYS A 279 0.66 7.77 -16.71
C LYS A 279 1.44 8.33 -15.54
N VAL A 280 1.12 7.97 -14.29
CA VAL A 280 1.88 8.41 -13.10
C VAL A 280 3.34 7.96 -13.16
N THR A 281 3.63 6.77 -13.67
CA THR A 281 5.02 6.31 -13.88
C THR A 281 5.79 7.20 -14.86
N SER A 282 5.10 7.68 -15.90
CA SER A 282 5.70 8.54 -16.92
C SER A 282 5.92 10.00 -16.49
N LEU A 283 5.32 10.42 -15.36
CA LEU A 283 5.43 11.79 -14.88
C LEU A 283 6.86 12.09 -14.39
N PRO A 284 7.46 13.22 -14.79
CA PRO A 284 8.76 13.67 -14.31
C PRO A 284 8.61 14.35 -12.94
N LEU A 285 8.19 13.59 -11.94
CA LEU A 285 8.03 14.08 -10.57
C LEU A 285 9.39 14.44 -9.96
N LEU A 286 9.41 15.49 -9.14
CA LEU A 286 10.62 15.97 -8.47
C LEU A 286 11.05 15.08 -7.30
N SER A 287 10.18 14.17 -6.84
CA SER A 287 10.46 13.23 -5.76
C SER A 287 9.78 11.89 -6.00
N GLU A 288 10.47 10.79 -5.69
CA GLU A 288 9.89 9.44 -5.77
C GLU A 288 8.87 9.18 -4.65
N TYR A 289 8.96 9.90 -3.53
CA TYR A 289 7.94 9.84 -2.47
C TYR A 289 6.58 10.32 -2.96
N ASP A 290 6.55 11.38 -3.78
CA ASP A 290 5.32 11.85 -4.41
C ASP A 290 4.76 10.78 -5.34
N ARG A 291 5.61 10.04 -6.07
CA ARG A 291 5.15 8.94 -6.91
C ARG A 291 4.51 7.81 -6.11
N ILE A 292 5.16 7.40 -5.01
CA ILE A 292 4.62 6.37 -4.11
C ILE A 292 3.29 6.81 -3.51
N TYR A 293 3.18 8.08 -3.13
CA TYR A 293 1.91 8.67 -2.68
C TYR A 293 0.81 8.54 -3.73
N LEU A 294 1.09 8.98 -4.95
CA LEU A 294 0.15 8.91 -6.08
C LEU A 294 -0.24 7.45 -6.39
N TYR A 295 0.69 6.50 -6.35
CA TYR A 295 0.39 5.08 -6.49
C TYR A 295 -0.54 4.55 -5.40
N ARG A 296 -0.32 4.94 -4.15
CA ARG A 296 -1.21 4.56 -3.03
C ARG A 296 -2.61 5.11 -3.22
N CYS A 297 -2.74 6.35 -3.67
CA CYS A 297 -4.04 6.95 -3.92
C CYS A 297 -4.77 6.24 -5.08
N LEU A 298 -4.06 5.93 -6.18
CA LEU A 298 -4.58 5.14 -7.30
C LEU A 298 -5.02 3.73 -6.87
N ALA A 299 -4.14 2.99 -6.20
CA ALA A 299 -4.42 1.61 -5.81
C ALA A 299 -5.61 1.50 -4.85
N ASN A 300 -5.83 2.51 -4.00
CA ASN A 300 -6.96 2.55 -3.07
C ASN A 300 -8.20 3.25 -3.64
N HIS A 301 -8.17 3.71 -4.90
CA HIS A 301 -9.23 4.51 -5.52
C HIS A 301 -9.67 5.74 -4.69
N ARG A 302 -8.68 6.42 -4.10
CA ARG A 302 -8.86 7.57 -3.20
C ARG A 302 -8.35 8.86 -3.83
N SER A 303 -8.95 9.97 -3.41
CA SER A 303 -8.47 11.32 -3.69
C SER A 303 -7.02 11.49 -3.19
N ALA A 304 -6.22 12.23 -3.96
CA ALA A 304 -4.85 12.60 -3.61
C ALA A 304 -4.80 13.93 -2.83
N GLY A 305 -5.96 14.52 -2.52
CA GLY A 305 -6.06 15.78 -1.76
C GLY A 305 -5.67 17.01 -2.59
N LEU A 306 -6.66 17.62 -3.24
CA LEU A 306 -6.49 18.84 -4.06
C LEU A 306 -6.09 20.09 -3.28
N GLN A 307 -6.21 20.08 -1.94
CA GLN A 307 -5.81 21.19 -1.04
C GLN A 307 -4.29 21.48 -1.06
N LEU A 308 -3.56 20.70 -1.85
CA LEU A 308 -2.12 20.74 -1.98
C LEU A 308 -1.68 21.27 -3.34
N ALA A 309 -2.60 21.34 -4.32
CA ALA A 309 -2.31 21.84 -5.65
C ALA A 309 -2.56 23.36 -5.71
N GLN A 310 -1.65 24.10 -6.35
CA GLN A 310 -1.84 25.54 -6.65
C GLN A 310 -1.75 25.80 -8.16
N PRO A 311 -2.77 25.40 -8.94
CA PRO A 311 -2.71 25.55 -10.39
C PRO A 311 -2.72 27.01 -10.85
N SER A 312 -3.12 27.95 -10.00
CA SER A 312 -3.02 29.40 -10.25
C SER A 312 -1.60 29.89 -10.52
N LEU A 313 -0.58 29.18 -10.00
CA LEU A 313 0.83 29.51 -10.21
C LEU A 313 1.38 29.00 -11.54
N LEU A 314 0.64 28.14 -12.22
CA LEU A 314 1.01 27.62 -13.52
C LEU A 314 0.79 28.65 -14.62
N SER A 315 1.70 28.67 -15.59
CA SER A 315 1.48 29.44 -16.81
C SER A 315 0.23 28.94 -17.53
N ARG A 316 -0.40 29.80 -18.34
CA ARG A 316 -1.56 29.40 -19.13
C ARG A 316 -1.26 28.20 -20.03
N GLU A 317 -0.09 28.17 -20.66
CA GLU A 317 0.37 27.06 -21.50
C GLU A 317 0.44 25.75 -20.70
N GLN A 318 1.01 25.78 -19.49
CA GLN A 318 1.08 24.60 -18.62
C GLN A 318 -0.32 24.09 -18.26
N ARG A 319 -1.25 25.00 -17.95
CA ARG A 319 -2.64 24.63 -17.64
C ARG A 319 -3.36 24.05 -18.85
N GLU A 320 -3.12 24.57 -20.05
CA GLU A 320 -3.68 24.03 -21.30
C GLU A 320 -3.14 22.63 -21.61
N VAL A 321 -1.85 22.37 -21.34
CA VAL A 321 -1.26 21.02 -21.47
C VAL A 321 -1.90 20.05 -20.48
N ILE A 322 -2.07 20.44 -19.21
CA ILE A 322 -2.72 19.60 -18.19
C ILE A 322 -4.16 19.29 -18.59
N ALA A 323 -4.93 20.31 -18.99
CA ALA A 323 -6.31 20.15 -19.44
C ALA A 323 -6.41 19.17 -20.62
N GLY A 324 -5.56 19.31 -21.64
CA GLY A 324 -5.55 18.42 -22.80
C GLY A 324 -5.19 16.96 -22.46
N GLU A 325 -4.29 16.74 -21.50
CA GLU A 325 -3.96 15.40 -21.01
C GLU A 325 -5.11 14.76 -20.23
N LEU A 326 -5.81 15.55 -19.39
CA LEU A 326 -7.01 15.09 -18.68
C LEU A 326 -8.16 14.77 -19.63
N GLU A 327 -8.40 15.62 -20.64
CA GLU A 327 -9.40 15.39 -21.69
C GLU A 327 -9.12 14.10 -22.46
N LYS A 328 -7.85 13.88 -22.86
CA LYS A 328 -7.44 12.68 -23.56
C LYS A 328 -7.61 11.43 -22.70
N PHE A 329 -7.23 11.50 -21.42
CA PHE A 329 -7.38 10.38 -20.50
C PHE A 329 -8.85 10.05 -20.26
N PHE A 330 -9.69 11.08 -20.04
CA PHE A 330 -11.12 10.93 -19.88
C PHE A 330 -11.76 10.24 -21.09
N GLY A 331 -11.50 10.73 -22.30
CA GLY A 331 -12.11 10.17 -23.51
C GLY A 331 -11.64 8.75 -23.85
N SER A 332 -10.49 8.32 -23.35
CA SER A 332 -9.88 7.03 -23.71
C SER A 332 -10.05 5.94 -22.65
N HIS A 333 -10.13 6.30 -21.37
CA HIS A 333 -9.94 5.36 -20.25
C HIS A 333 -10.94 5.54 -19.10
N ILE A 334 -11.78 6.58 -19.14
CA ILE A 334 -12.83 6.78 -18.13
C ILE A 334 -14.16 6.32 -18.70
N HIS A 335 -14.83 5.45 -17.94
CA HIS A 335 -16.09 4.85 -18.33
C HIS A 335 -17.08 4.91 -17.16
N GLY A 336 -18.38 5.01 -17.47
CA GLY A 336 -19.44 5.11 -16.47
C GLY A 336 -19.52 6.46 -15.75
N GLY A 337 -20.24 6.47 -14.61
CA GLY A 337 -20.49 7.66 -13.79
C GLY A 337 -21.78 8.40 -14.18
N SER A 338 -22.39 9.11 -13.23
CA SER A 338 -23.59 9.91 -13.51
C SER A 338 -23.26 11.23 -14.23
N GLU A 339 -24.22 11.82 -14.95
CA GLU A 339 -24.06 13.17 -15.51
C GLU A 339 -23.71 14.21 -14.42
N GLN A 340 -24.25 14.02 -13.21
CA GLN A 340 -23.94 14.87 -12.06
C GLN A 340 -22.48 14.72 -11.61
N THR A 341 -21.95 13.50 -11.60
CA THR A 341 -20.54 13.22 -11.29
C THR A 341 -19.64 13.93 -12.30
N LEU A 342 -19.95 13.80 -13.59
CA LEU A 342 -19.23 14.47 -14.67
C LEU A 342 -19.27 15.99 -14.53
N ALA A 343 -20.44 16.57 -14.28
CA ALA A 343 -20.61 18.01 -14.11
C ALA A 343 -19.83 18.53 -12.90
N THR A 344 -19.84 17.79 -11.79
CA THR A 344 -19.12 18.14 -10.55
C THR A 344 -17.61 18.12 -10.78
N TRP A 345 -17.08 17.02 -11.32
CA TRP A 345 -15.65 16.92 -11.64
C TRP A 345 -15.21 18.01 -12.63
N ARG A 346 -15.96 18.17 -13.73
CA ARG A 346 -15.67 19.18 -14.76
C ARG A 346 -15.61 20.58 -14.16
N THR A 347 -16.64 20.98 -13.42
CA THR A 347 -16.69 22.33 -12.81
C THR A 347 -15.50 22.55 -11.89
N GLY A 348 -15.16 21.57 -11.06
CA GLY A 348 -14.02 21.68 -10.15
C GLY A 348 -12.68 21.86 -10.88
N VAL A 349 -12.43 21.09 -11.95
CA VAL A 349 -11.20 21.22 -12.75
C VAL A 349 -11.17 22.56 -13.49
N GLU A 350 -12.30 22.97 -14.10
CA GLU A 350 -12.40 24.23 -14.83
C GLU A 350 -12.15 25.45 -13.93
N GLU A 351 -12.64 25.42 -12.69
CA GLU A 351 -12.37 26.47 -11.68
C GLU A 351 -10.90 26.50 -11.29
N ARG A 352 -10.31 25.35 -10.93
CA ARG A 352 -8.90 25.26 -10.50
C ARG A 352 -7.92 25.65 -11.58
N LEU A 353 -8.12 25.19 -12.82
CA LEU A 353 -7.27 25.55 -13.96
C LEU A 353 -7.65 26.90 -14.59
N SER A 354 -8.81 27.47 -14.25
CA SER A 354 -9.38 28.65 -14.92
C SER A 354 -9.41 28.50 -16.46
N LEU A 355 -9.75 27.30 -16.93
CA LEU A 355 -9.86 26.92 -18.34
C LEU A 355 -11.17 26.16 -18.56
N ARG A 356 -11.70 26.18 -19.79
CA ARG A 356 -12.85 25.36 -20.17
C ARG A 356 -12.37 24.05 -20.78
N LEU A 357 -12.86 22.92 -20.27
CA LEU A 357 -12.54 21.61 -20.82
C LEU A 357 -13.37 21.33 -22.08
N LYS A 358 -12.71 20.76 -23.09
CA LYS A 358 -13.25 20.32 -24.37
C LYS A 358 -13.47 18.81 -24.36
N LEU A 359 -14.34 18.36 -23.46
CA LEU A 359 -14.72 16.96 -23.42
C LEU A 359 -15.56 16.64 -24.66
N GLN A 360 -15.08 15.71 -25.49
CA GLN A 360 -15.95 15.06 -26.46
C GLN A 360 -17.04 14.34 -25.65
N GLN A 361 -18.29 14.33 -26.14
CA GLN A 361 -19.36 13.53 -25.53
C GLN A 361 -18.97 12.05 -25.64
N ALA A 362 -18.20 11.55 -24.69
CA ALA A 362 -18.13 10.14 -24.43
C ALA A 362 -19.55 9.75 -24.03
N THR A 363 -20.19 8.89 -24.82
CA THR A 363 -21.41 8.21 -24.39
C THR A 363 -21.09 7.55 -23.07
N VAL A 364 -21.58 8.14 -21.98
CA VAL A 364 -21.64 7.50 -20.68
C VAL A 364 -22.58 6.31 -20.89
N VAL A 365 -22.01 5.16 -21.25
CA VAL A 365 -22.77 3.92 -21.27
C VAL A 365 -22.96 3.56 -19.80
N VAL A 366 -24.05 4.06 -19.22
CA VAL A 366 -24.55 3.54 -17.95
C VAL A 366 -24.84 2.08 -18.23
N ALA A 367 -23.99 1.19 -17.72
CA ALA A 367 -24.18 -0.23 -17.89
C ALA A 367 -25.55 -0.61 -17.33
N ASP A 368 -26.34 -1.34 -18.12
CA ASP A 368 -27.63 -1.86 -17.71
C ASP A 368 -27.47 -2.63 -16.38
N ARG A 369 -28.42 -2.49 -15.46
CA ARG A 369 -28.37 -3.13 -14.14
C ARG A 369 -28.16 -4.65 -14.27
N THR A 370 -28.78 -5.28 -15.27
CA THR A 370 -28.60 -6.70 -15.56
C THR A 370 -27.15 -7.02 -15.96
N ALA A 371 -26.50 -6.16 -16.75
CA ALA A 371 -25.09 -6.33 -17.10
C ALA A 371 -24.15 -6.15 -15.89
N LEU A 372 -24.46 -5.18 -15.02
CA LEU A 372 -23.71 -4.97 -13.76
C LEU A 372 -23.85 -6.15 -12.80
N LEU A 373 -25.07 -6.70 -12.65
CA LEU A 373 -25.30 -7.90 -11.85
C LEU A 373 -24.53 -9.11 -12.40
N LEU A 374 -24.52 -9.30 -13.72
CA LEU A 374 -23.78 -10.39 -14.35
C LEU A 374 -22.27 -10.25 -14.15
N ALA A 375 -21.72 -9.04 -14.32
CA ALA A 375 -20.30 -8.78 -14.09
C ALA A 375 -19.90 -8.99 -12.62
N ALA A 376 -20.73 -8.54 -11.67
CA ALA A 376 -20.53 -8.78 -10.25
C ALA A 376 -20.56 -10.27 -9.91
N ALA A 377 -21.53 -11.02 -10.46
CA ALA A 377 -21.63 -12.46 -10.26
C ALA A 377 -20.42 -13.22 -10.84
N GLN A 378 -19.93 -12.83 -12.03
CA GLN A 378 -18.74 -13.41 -12.64
C GLN A 378 -17.47 -13.16 -11.80
N SER A 379 -17.33 -11.95 -11.25
CA SER A 379 -16.23 -11.63 -10.35
C SER A 379 -16.27 -12.47 -9.07
N LEU A 380 -17.45 -12.64 -8.46
CA LEU A 380 -17.66 -13.53 -7.30
C LEU A 380 -17.35 -14.99 -7.61
N VAL A 381 -17.72 -15.47 -8.80
CA VAL A 381 -17.38 -16.81 -9.28
C VAL A 381 -15.87 -17.00 -9.39
N GLY A 382 -15.16 -16.03 -9.97
CA GLY A 382 -13.70 -16.05 -10.06
C GLY A 382 -13.03 -16.01 -8.68
N PHE A 383 -13.57 -15.22 -7.74
CA PHE A 383 -13.03 -15.15 -6.38
C PHE A 383 -13.23 -16.45 -5.61
N LEU A 384 -14.40 -17.07 -5.73
CA LEU A 384 -14.71 -18.34 -5.07
C LEU A 384 -13.80 -19.50 -5.55
N GLN A 385 -13.23 -19.40 -6.75
CA GLN A 385 -12.27 -20.40 -7.26
C GLN A 385 -10.91 -20.35 -6.56
N LEU A 386 -10.56 -19.20 -5.98
CA LEU A 386 -9.33 -19.07 -5.21
C LEU A 386 -9.38 -19.82 -3.88
N GLN A 387 -10.57 -20.30 -3.47
CA GLN A 387 -10.73 -21.07 -2.24
C GLN A 387 -10.09 -22.45 -2.36
N PRO A 388 -9.16 -22.79 -1.44
CA PRO A 388 -8.56 -24.12 -1.43
C PRO A 388 -9.61 -25.18 -1.04
N ASP A 389 -9.50 -26.35 -1.67
CA ASP A 389 -10.23 -27.58 -1.30
C ASP A 389 -11.76 -27.48 -1.27
N LEU A 390 -12.35 -26.53 -2.00
CA LEU A 390 -13.81 -26.38 -2.09
C LEU A 390 -14.42 -27.49 -2.96
N THR A 391 -15.36 -28.27 -2.39
CA THR A 391 -16.06 -29.32 -3.15
C THR A 391 -17.05 -28.73 -4.15
N ASP A 392 -17.43 -29.49 -5.19
CA ASP A 392 -18.45 -29.05 -6.16
C ASP A 392 -19.78 -28.68 -5.49
N GLU A 393 -20.18 -29.45 -4.49
CA GLU A 393 -21.40 -29.22 -3.73
C GLU A 393 -21.32 -27.93 -2.93
N GLN A 394 -20.22 -27.71 -2.20
CA GLN A 394 -19.99 -26.48 -1.43
C GLN A 394 -19.90 -25.26 -2.34
N TRP A 395 -19.26 -25.39 -3.49
CA TRP A 395 -19.17 -24.32 -4.49
C TRP A 395 -20.56 -23.91 -4.99
N ARG A 396 -21.39 -24.89 -5.40
CA ARG A 396 -22.76 -24.63 -5.88
C ARG A 396 -23.66 -24.08 -4.78
N GLN A 397 -23.55 -24.62 -3.57
CA GLN A 397 -24.32 -24.15 -2.42
C GLN A 397 -23.96 -22.71 -2.05
N THR A 398 -22.67 -22.37 -2.04
CA THR A 398 -22.20 -21.01 -1.76
C THR A 398 -22.70 -20.06 -2.85
N LEU A 399 -22.50 -20.40 -4.13
CA LEU A 399 -22.86 -19.53 -5.24
C LEU A 399 -24.38 -19.27 -5.32
N SER A 400 -25.21 -20.29 -5.09
CA SER A 400 -26.68 -20.13 -5.04
C SER A 400 -27.17 -19.36 -3.81
N GLY A 401 -26.34 -19.27 -2.77
CA GLY A 401 -26.59 -18.50 -1.56
C GLY A 401 -26.43 -16.99 -1.73
N LEU A 402 -25.62 -16.55 -2.71
CA LEU A 402 -25.24 -15.15 -2.90
C LEU A 402 -26.43 -14.28 -3.34
N GLN A 403 -26.55 -13.09 -2.77
CA GLN A 403 -27.66 -12.15 -3.05
C GLN A 403 -27.62 -11.63 -4.48
N ILE A 404 -26.43 -11.32 -5.01
CA ILE A 404 -26.23 -10.87 -6.39
C ILE A 404 -26.67 -11.96 -7.37
N VAL A 405 -26.30 -13.22 -7.14
CA VAL A 405 -26.66 -14.35 -8.00
C VAL A 405 -28.17 -14.63 -7.97
N ARG A 406 -28.82 -14.44 -6.83
CA ARG A 406 -30.28 -14.61 -6.68
C ARG A 406 -31.09 -13.57 -7.45
N GLN A 407 -30.50 -12.43 -7.79
CA GLN A 407 -31.15 -11.37 -8.57
C GLN A 407 -31.03 -11.57 -10.09
N LEU A 408 -30.22 -12.53 -10.55
CA LEU A 408 -30.11 -12.87 -11.97
C LEU A 408 -31.31 -13.67 -12.47
N ALA A 409 -31.58 -13.57 -13.77
CA ALA A 409 -32.57 -14.41 -14.44
C ALA A 409 -32.16 -15.90 -14.40
N ASP A 410 -33.15 -16.79 -14.44
CA ASP A 410 -32.96 -18.23 -14.26
C ASP A 410 -31.97 -18.85 -15.26
N ASP A 411 -31.99 -18.38 -16.51
CA ASP A 411 -31.10 -18.82 -17.58
C ASP A 411 -29.64 -18.40 -17.34
N GLN A 412 -29.42 -17.16 -16.89
CA GLN A 412 -28.10 -16.63 -16.57
C GLN A 412 -27.51 -17.31 -15.34
N ARG A 413 -28.34 -17.53 -14.31
CA ARG A 413 -27.95 -18.25 -13.10
C ARG A 413 -27.59 -19.71 -13.38
N GLY A 414 -28.36 -20.38 -14.25
CA GLY A 414 -28.07 -21.75 -14.69
C GLY A 414 -26.69 -21.84 -15.34
N ARG A 415 -26.39 -20.92 -16.28
CA ARG A 415 -25.07 -20.85 -16.94
C ARG A 415 -23.94 -20.62 -15.94
N LEU A 416 -24.09 -19.69 -14.99
CA LEU A 416 -23.07 -19.45 -13.98
C LEU A 416 -22.77 -20.68 -13.12
N LEU A 417 -23.79 -21.45 -12.74
CA LEU A 417 -23.63 -22.68 -11.96
C LEU A 417 -22.96 -23.82 -12.74
N GLU A 418 -22.98 -23.76 -14.07
CA GLU A 418 -22.29 -24.70 -14.97
C GLU A 418 -20.84 -24.27 -15.25
N MET A 419 -20.52 -22.98 -15.10
CA MET A 419 -19.20 -22.38 -15.37
C MET A 419 -18.19 -22.59 -14.24
N ARG A 420 -17.97 -23.81 -13.73
CA ARG A 420 -16.79 -24.07 -12.87
C ARG A 420 -15.53 -24.07 -13.77
N PRO A 421 -14.68 -23.03 -13.77
CA PRO A 421 -13.52 -22.95 -14.66
C PRO A 421 -12.40 -23.85 -14.13
N ALA A 422 -11.42 -24.14 -14.99
CA ALA A 422 -10.21 -24.86 -14.61
C ALA A 422 -9.38 -24.06 -13.56
N ALA A 423 -8.61 -24.77 -12.73
CA ALA A 423 -7.89 -24.23 -11.56
C ALA A 423 -6.84 -23.13 -11.86
N ASP A 424 -6.48 -22.90 -13.13
CA ASP A 424 -5.51 -21.87 -13.57
C ASP A 424 -6.15 -20.49 -13.83
N ALA A 425 -7.27 -20.17 -13.18
CA ALA A 425 -7.98 -18.92 -13.41
C ALA A 425 -7.16 -17.71 -12.93
N ALA A 426 -7.11 -16.65 -13.77
CA ALA A 426 -6.55 -15.36 -13.39
C ALA A 426 -7.30 -14.76 -12.19
N ILE A 427 -6.61 -13.94 -11.39
CA ILE A 427 -7.21 -13.18 -10.30
C ILE A 427 -8.44 -12.42 -10.86
N PRO A 428 -9.63 -12.57 -10.26
CA PRO A 428 -10.83 -11.93 -10.74
C PRO A 428 -10.68 -10.40 -10.72
N GLU A 429 -11.02 -9.76 -11.84
CA GLU A 429 -11.11 -8.31 -11.87
C GLU A 429 -12.34 -7.84 -11.06
N PRO A 430 -12.24 -6.73 -10.32
CA PRO A 430 -13.39 -6.16 -9.62
C PRO A 430 -14.44 -5.70 -10.65
N PRO A 431 -15.74 -5.87 -10.36
CA PRO A 431 -16.78 -5.46 -11.28
C PRO A 431 -16.82 -3.92 -11.41
N PRO A 432 -17.25 -3.38 -12.56
CA PRO A 432 -17.32 -1.94 -12.81
C PRO A 432 -18.53 -1.30 -12.13
N LEU A 433 -18.66 -1.48 -10.80
CA LEU A 433 -19.73 -0.91 -9.99
C LEU A 433 -19.35 0.51 -9.56
N ASP A 434 -20.28 1.46 -9.69
CA ASP A 434 -20.13 2.78 -9.08
C ASP A 434 -20.06 2.64 -7.54
N PRO A 435 -19.06 3.19 -6.84
CA PRO A 435 -18.96 3.12 -5.38
C PRO A 435 -20.20 3.63 -4.62
N ALA A 436 -21.01 4.48 -5.26
CA ALA A 436 -22.27 4.99 -4.72
C ALA A 436 -23.50 4.09 -5.04
N ALA A 437 -23.34 3.07 -5.88
CA ALA A 437 -24.44 2.16 -6.22
C ALA A 437 -24.85 1.28 -5.04
N ASP A 438 -26.14 0.97 -4.98
CA ASP A 438 -26.75 0.04 -4.02
C ASP A 438 -26.15 -1.38 -4.11
N LEU A 439 -25.70 -1.77 -5.31
CA LEU A 439 -25.11 -3.08 -5.56
C LEU A 439 -23.75 -3.31 -4.88
N VAL A 440 -23.03 -2.25 -4.51
CA VAL A 440 -21.67 -2.39 -3.92
C VAL A 440 -21.70 -3.12 -2.59
N ASP A 441 -22.60 -2.73 -1.69
CA ASP A 441 -22.68 -3.35 -0.36
C ASP A 441 -23.12 -4.80 -0.47
N LEU A 442 -24.04 -5.10 -1.39
CA LEU A 442 -24.46 -6.47 -1.69
C LEU A 442 -23.31 -7.30 -2.23
N TYR A 443 -22.55 -6.76 -3.19
CA TYR A 443 -21.38 -7.43 -3.75
C TYR A 443 -20.31 -7.70 -2.68
N LEU A 444 -19.99 -6.73 -1.82
CA LEU A 444 -18.96 -6.90 -0.77
C LEU A 444 -19.40 -7.88 0.32
N GLN A 445 -20.69 -7.93 0.67
CA GLN A 445 -21.25 -8.95 1.57
C GLN A 445 -21.14 -10.34 0.96
N ASP A 446 -21.49 -10.49 -0.32
CA ASP A 446 -21.34 -11.76 -1.03
C ASP A 446 -19.86 -12.16 -1.19
N LEU A 447 -18.97 -11.19 -1.39
CA LEU A 447 -17.52 -11.41 -1.43
C LEU A 447 -17.00 -11.94 -0.09
N ALA A 448 -17.48 -11.38 1.04
CA ALA A 448 -17.19 -11.89 2.37
C ALA A 448 -17.70 -13.33 2.55
N CYS A 449 -18.89 -13.66 2.02
CA CYS A 449 -19.40 -15.03 2.00
C CYS A 449 -18.50 -15.98 1.20
N CYS A 450 -18.01 -15.54 0.04
CA CYS A 450 -17.04 -16.31 -0.74
C CYS A 450 -15.71 -16.49 0.00
N ALA A 451 -15.21 -15.46 0.71
CA ALA A 451 -13.99 -15.53 1.50
C ALA A 451 -14.10 -16.52 2.69
N ALA A 452 -15.29 -16.64 3.28
CA ALA A 452 -15.58 -17.54 4.40
C ALA A 452 -16.06 -18.95 3.97
N ALA A 453 -16.03 -19.29 2.67
CA ALA A 453 -16.60 -20.54 2.15
C ALA A 453 -15.71 -21.77 2.40
N GLY A 454 -14.38 -21.63 2.35
CA GLY A 454 -13.39 -22.71 2.48
C GLY A 454 -13.40 -23.39 3.85
N ALA A 455 -12.92 -24.63 4.00
CA ALA A 455 -13.03 -25.39 5.25
C ALA A 455 -12.47 -24.69 6.50
N GLU A 456 -11.39 -23.94 6.30
CA GLU A 456 -10.61 -23.18 7.30
C GLU A 456 -10.47 -21.71 6.85
N PRO A 457 -10.16 -20.77 7.76
CA PRO A 457 -9.94 -19.37 7.40
C PRO A 457 -8.68 -19.18 6.55
N ALA A 458 -8.84 -18.60 5.35
CA ALA A 458 -7.76 -18.24 4.45
C ALA A 458 -7.41 -16.75 4.60
N GLU A 459 -6.33 -16.44 5.33
CA GLU A 459 -5.93 -15.06 5.65
C GLU A 459 -5.70 -14.21 4.40
N GLU A 460 -5.10 -14.78 3.37
CA GLU A 460 -4.82 -14.10 2.09
C GLU A 460 -6.11 -13.68 1.38
N LEU A 461 -7.14 -14.53 1.38
CA LEU A 461 -8.42 -14.23 0.74
C LEU A 461 -9.23 -13.21 1.54
N GLU A 462 -9.22 -13.31 2.87
CA GLU A 462 -9.83 -12.29 3.74
C GLU A 462 -9.18 -10.92 3.53
N GLN A 463 -7.84 -10.88 3.41
CA GLN A 463 -7.09 -9.66 3.14
C GLN A 463 -7.42 -9.07 1.77
N LEU A 464 -7.49 -9.89 0.71
CA LEU A 464 -7.94 -9.44 -0.62
C LEU A 464 -9.34 -8.85 -0.58
N ALA A 465 -10.24 -9.45 0.21
CA ALA A 465 -11.60 -8.95 0.37
C ALA A 465 -11.64 -7.59 1.09
N ILE A 466 -10.78 -7.38 2.09
CA ILE A 466 -10.57 -6.09 2.79
C ILE A 466 -10.02 -5.02 1.84
N GLU A 467 -9.06 -5.38 0.98
CA GLU A 467 -8.50 -4.47 -0.02
C GLU A 467 -9.54 -4.10 -1.09
N ALA A 468 -10.36 -5.06 -1.54
CA ALA A 468 -11.47 -4.82 -2.45
C ALA A 468 -12.52 -3.87 -1.86
N ALA A 469 -12.78 -3.93 -0.55
CA ALA A 469 -13.66 -2.95 0.11
C ALA A 469 -13.10 -1.52 0.01
N GLY A 470 -11.77 -1.36 0.16
CA GLY A 470 -11.08 -0.09 -0.01
C GLY A 470 -11.26 0.49 -1.42
N TRP A 471 -11.13 -0.36 -2.44
CA TRP A 471 -11.37 -0.02 -3.84
C TRP A 471 -12.78 0.54 -4.11
N PHE A 472 -13.79 -0.01 -3.44
CA PHE A 472 -15.18 0.47 -3.48
C PHE A 472 -15.51 1.53 -2.39
N ARG A 473 -14.48 2.15 -1.79
CA ARG A 473 -14.60 3.23 -0.79
C ARG A 473 -15.36 2.85 0.48
N ARG A 474 -15.30 1.59 0.87
CA ARG A 474 -15.74 1.12 2.17
C ARG A 474 -14.56 1.03 3.11
N SER A 475 -14.82 1.17 4.41
CA SER A 475 -13.74 1.09 5.39
C SER A 475 -13.32 -0.36 5.59
N PRO A 476 -12.06 -0.63 5.97
CA PRO A 476 -11.65 -1.97 6.38
C PRO A 476 -12.54 -2.51 7.51
N ALA A 477 -12.98 -1.65 8.44
CA ALA A 477 -13.84 -2.03 9.55
C ALA A 477 -15.20 -2.59 9.07
N ASP A 478 -15.79 -2.00 8.02
CA ASP A 478 -17.02 -2.51 7.41
C ASP A 478 -16.81 -3.93 6.87
N MET A 479 -15.70 -4.16 6.17
CA MET A 479 -15.39 -5.48 5.62
C MET A 479 -15.10 -6.54 6.69
N HIS A 480 -14.40 -6.17 7.78
CA HIS A 480 -14.25 -7.06 8.93
C HIS A 480 -15.61 -7.43 9.54
N GLY A 481 -16.55 -6.47 9.59
CA GLY A 481 -17.92 -6.72 10.03
C GLY A 481 -18.66 -7.72 9.12
N TRP A 482 -18.55 -7.57 7.79
CA TRP A 482 -19.16 -8.50 6.85
C TRP A 482 -18.51 -9.89 6.87
N LEU A 483 -17.19 -9.98 7.03
CA LEU A 483 -16.48 -11.25 7.23
C LEU A 483 -16.94 -11.96 8.51
N ASP A 484 -17.07 -11.23 9.63
CA ASP A 484 -17.59 -11.80 10.88
C ASP A 484 -19.01 -12.35 10.72
N GLN A 485 -19.88 -11.61 10.02
CA GLN A 485 -21.24 -12.05 9.71
C GLN A 485 -21.25 -13.29 8.82
N ALA A 486 -20.40 -13.35 7.79
CA ALA A 486 -20.27 -14.51 6.91
C ALA A 486 -19.85 -15.77 7.70
N TRP A 487 -18.85 -15.64 8.57
CA TRP A 487 -18.42 -16.72 9.46
C TRP A 487 -19.52 -17.17 10.42
N LYS A 488 -20.29 -16.23 11.00
CA LYS A 488 -21.44 -16.53 11.86
C LYS A 488 -22.55 -17.27 11.11
N ILE A 489 -22.92 -16.82 9.91
CA ILE A 489 -23.93 -17.49 9.07
C ILE A 489 -23.54 -18.94 8.83
N ARG A 490 -22.27 -19.20 8.56
CA ARG A 490 -21.77 -20.56 8.36
C ARG A 490 -21.77 -21.38 9.65
N LEU A 491 -21.32 -20.79 10.76
CA LEU A 491 -21.29 -21.44 12.07
C LEU A 491 -22.68 -21.92 12.52
N ARG A 492 -23.77 -21.23 12.14
CA ARG A 492 -25.15 -21.67 12.47
C ARG A 492 -25.45 -23.09 12.00
N TRP A 493 -24.84 -23.55 10.91
CA TRP A 493 -25.03 -24.92 10.40
C TRP A 493 -24.15 -25.97 11.10
N GLU A 494 -23.05 -25.51 11.71
CA GLU A 494 -22.05 -26.33 12.40
C GLU A 494 -22.14 -26.18 13.93
N CYS A 495 -23.24 -25.59 14.42
CA CYS A 495 -23.51 -25.39 15.83
C CYS A 495 -24.70 -26.26 16.27
N SER A 496 -24.63 -26.79 17.49
CA SER A 496 -25.71 -27.58 18.08
C SER A 496 -26.93 -26.73 18.46
N ASP A 497 -26.70 -25.44 18.77
CA ASP A 497 -27.74 -24.45 19.04
C ASP A 497 -27.45 -23.15 18.27
N PRO A 498 -28.11 -22.94 17.12
CA PRO A 498 -27.88 -21.77 16.28
C PRO A 498 -28.09 -20.42 16.99
N ARG A 499 -28.89 -20.37 18.06
CA ARG A 499 -29.16 -19.13 18.81
C ARG A 499 -27.93 -18.62 19.55
N GLN A 500 -26.98 -19.50 19.88
CA GLN A 500 -25.73 -19.10 20.54
C GLN A 500 -24.82 -18.30 19.61
N VAL A 501 -24.97 -18.46 18.29
CA VAL A 501 -24.11 -17.81 17.30
C VAL A 501 -24.39 -16.29 17.21
N ASP A 502 -25.62 -15.88 17.45
CA ASP A 502 -26.06 -14.49 17.30
C ASP A 502 -25.46 -13.56 18.37
N VAL A 503 -25.09 -14.12 19.52
CA VAL A 503 -24.51 -13.38 20.66
C VAL A 503 -22.99 -13.43 20.71
N LEU A 504 -22.34 -14.10 19.75
CA LEU A 504 -20.88 -14.20 19.72
C LEU A 504 -20.23 -12.86 19.41
N GLU A 505 -19.14 -12.58 20.12
CA GLU A 505 -18.26 -11.46 19.78
C GLU A 505 -17.60 -11.66 18.41
N ALA A 506 -17.11 -10.56 17.83
CA ALA A 506 -16.45 -10.59 16.54
C ALA A 506 -15.24 -11.53 16.57
N GLY A 507 -15.07 -12.32 15.51
CA GLY A 507 -13.94 -13.23 15.31
C GLY A 507 -14.05 -14.59 16.02
N VAL A 508 -15.01 -14.79 16.93
CA VAL A 508 -15.21 -16.08 17.61
C VAL A 508 -15.67 -17.16 16.63
N ALA A 509 -16.53 -16.82 15.66
CA ALA A 509 -16.97 -17.77 14.64
C ALA A 509 -15.80 -18.21 13.75
N ARG A 510 -14.93 -17.27 13.36
CA ARG A 510 -13.69 -17.54 12.63
C ARG A 510 -12.74 -18.44 13.43
N LEU A 511 -12.62 -18.19 14.73
CA LEU A 511 -11.82 -18.99 15.66
C LEU A 511 -12.24 -20.47 15.69
N PHE A 512 -13.55 -20.74 15.66
CA PHE A 512 -14.08 -22.10 15.57
C PHE A 512 -13.58 -22.81 14.30
N PHE A 513 -13.71 -22.18 13.13
CA PHE A 513 -13.28 -22.79 11.88
C PHE A 513 -11.76 -22.97 11.78
N ARG A 514 -10.97 -22.13 12.45
CA ARG A 514 -9.50 -22.30 12.53
C ARG A 514 -9.10 -23.55 13.32
N TYR A 515 -9.80 -23.85 14.41
CA TYR A 515 -9.35 -24.89 15.32
C TYR A 515 -10.15 -26.18 15.26
N ARG A 516 -11.33 -26.22 14.63
CA ARG A 516 -12.15 -27.43 14.51
C ARG A 516 -11.45 -28.54 13.72
N GLN A 517 -11.78 -29.79 14.02
CA GLN A 517 -11.49 -30.94 13.16
C GLN A 517 -12.71 -31.23 12.28
N SER A 518 -12.49 -31.94 11.17
CA SER A 518 -13.57 -32.34 10.27
C SER A 518 -14.66 -33.11 11.04
N GLY A 519 -15.93 -32.73 10.83
CA GLY A 519 -17.10 -33.33 11.48
C GLY A 519 -17.39 -32.86 12.91
N GLU A 520 -16.57 -31.96 13.48
CA GLU A 520 -16.86 -31.36 14.78
C GLU A 520 -17.86 -30.21 14.70
N LYS A 521 -18.77 -30.18 15.67
CA LYS A 521 -19.76 -29.12 15.87
C LYS A 521 -19.48 -28.33 17.14
N LEU A 522 -19.81 -27.05 17.11
CA LEU A 522 -19.79 -26.20 18.31
C LEU A 522 -20.96 -26.57 19.22
N VAL A 523 -20.68 -26.81 20.51
CA VAL A 523 -21.69 -27.15 21.53
C VAL A 523 -21.88 -26.02 22.54
N PHE A 524 -20.79 -25.37 22.94
CA PHE A 524 -20.81 -24.21 23.81
C PHE A 524 -19.57 -23.34 23.58
N CYS A 525 -19.63 -22.09 24.03
CA CYS A 525 -18.46 -21.23 24.09
C CYS A 525 -18.53 -20.28 25.29
N TYR A 526 -17.38 -19.94 25.87
CA TYR A 526 -17.29 -18.98 26.97
C TYR A 526 -16.14 -17.99 26.74
N GLY A 527 -16.41 -16.70 26.94
CA GLY A 527 -15.40 -15.64 27.01
C GLY A 527 -14.97 -15.36 28.46
N GLY A 528 -14.20 -14.30 28.66
CA GLY A 528 -13.81 -13.85 30.02
C GLY A 528 -12.89 -14.83 30.75
N LEU A 529 -11.98 -15.46 30.00
CA LEU A 529 -11.08 -16.48 30.52
C LEU A 529 -9.97 -15.89 31.38
N GLN A 530 -9.54 -16.65 32.37
CA GLN A 530 -8.41 -16.32 33.24
C GLN A 530 -7.46 -17.53 33.32
N GLN A 531 -6.16 -17.25 33.28
CA GLN A 531 -5.13 -18.25 33.51
C GLN A 531 -4.82 -18.35 35.00
N VAL A 532 -4.71 -19.58 35.50
CA VAL A 532 -4.34 -19.87 36.89
C VAL A 532 -2.81 -20.05 36.97
N ALA A 533 -2.13 -19.08 37.55
CA ALA A 533 -0.68 -19.10 37.78
C ALA A 533 -0.41 -19.11 39.30
N GLY A 534 -0.31 -20.31 39.88
CA GLY A 534 -0.25 -20.48 41.33
C GLY A 534 -1.54 -19.97 41.99
N ASP A 535 -1.41 -19.04 42.94
CA ASP A 535 -2.54 -18.39 43.62
C ASP A 535 -3.07 -17.14 42.88
N SER A 536 -2.43 -16.76 41.76
CA SER A 536 -2.83 -15.57 41.00
C SER A 536 -3.69 -15.93 39.78
N LEU A 537 -4.68 -15.08 39.51
CA LEU A 537 -5.52 -15.13 38.31
C LEU A 537 -5.09 -14.02 37.36
N GLN A 538 -4.67 -14.39 36.16
CA GLN A 538 -4.34 -13.43 35.11
C GLN A 538 -5.43 -13.43 34.05
N PRO A 539 -6.04 -12.28 33.72
CA PRO A 539 -7.05 -12.20 32.66
C PRO A 539 -6.40 -12.51 31.31
N LEU A 540 -7.11 -13.27 30.49
CA LEU A 540 -6.75 -13.56 29.10
C LEU A 540 -7.67 -12.74 28.18
N PRO A 541 -7.33 -11.46 27.90
CA PRO A 541 -8.18 -10.60 27.09
C PRO A 541 -8.36 -11.16 25.68
N GLY A 542 -9.61 -11.19 25.19
CA GLY A 542 -9.93 -11.71 23.86
C GLY A 542 -9.78 -13.23 23.72
N ALA A 543 -9.59 -13.97 24.81
CA ALA A 543 -9.57 -15.43 24.79
C ALA A 543 -10.97 -16.02 24.94
N TRP A 544 -11.23 -17.07 24.16
CA TRP A 544 -12.49 -17.79 24.12
C TRP A 544 -12.27 -19.29 24.24
N LEU A 545 -13.15 -19.94 25.00
CA LEU A 545 -13.17 -21.38 25.20
C LEU A 545 -14.26 -21.96 24.30
N LEU A 546 -13.91 -22.95 23.48
CA LEU A 546 -14.80 -23.60 22.53
C LEU A 546 -14.97 -25.08 22.90
N GLY A 547 -16.21 -25.53 23.09
CA GLY A 547 -16.56 -26.94 23.26
C GLY A 547 -16.93 -27.57 21.92
N LEU A 548 -16.13 -28.54 21.46
CA LEU A 548 -16.22 -29.16 20.14
C LEU A 548 -16.56 -30.65 20.25
N ALA A 549 -17.66 -31.06 19.61
CA ALA A 549 -18.13 -32.45 19.65
C ALA A 549 -18.21 -33.04 18.24
N HIS A 550 -17.64 -34.23 18.07
CA HIS A 550 -17.72 -35.00 16.84
C HIS A 550 -18.91 -35.97 16.87
N GLY A 551 -19.49 -36.28 15.71
CA GLY A 551 -20.60 -37.23 15.59
C GLY A 551 -20.30 -38.64 16.08
N SER A 552 -19.02 -39.01 16.21
CA SER A 552 -18.56 -40.29 16.79
C SER A 552 -18.56 -40.33 18.32
N GLY A 553 -18.91 -39.23 18.99
CA GLY A 553 -18.91 -39.10 20.45
C GLY A 553 -17.62 -38.54 21.05
N ARG A 554 -16.56 -38.31 20.26
CA ARG A 554 -15.34 -37.61 20.72
C ARG A 554 -15.68 -36.15 21.05
N ARG A 555 -15.16 -35.67 22.18
CA ARG A 555 -15.40 -34.34 22.71
C ARG A 555 -14.09 -33.72 23.14
N ARG A 556 -13.82 -32.48 22.70
CA ARG A 556 -12.65 -31.72 23.13
C ARG A 556 -12.97 -30.25 23.34
N VAL A 557 -12.13 -29.61 24.13
CA VAL A 557 -12.23 -28.19 24.44
C VAL A 557 -10.95 -27.50 24.04
N VAL A 558 -11.07 -26.33 23.40
CA VAL A 558 -9.93 -25.52 22.96
C VAL A 558 -10.15 -24.09 23.46
N ALA A 559 -9.15 -23.52 24.13
CA ALA A 559 -9.07 -22.11 24.48
C ALA A 559 -8.05 -21.42 23.59
N ALA A 560 -8.45 -20.38 22.90
CA ALA A 560 -7.57 -19.60 22.02
C ALA A 560 -8.00 -18.14 21.99
N THR A 561 -7.08 -17.27 21.57
CA THR A 561 -7.34 -15.85 21.37
C THR A 561 -8.00 -15.60 20.02
N VAL A 562 -8.85 -14.58 19.93
CA VAL A 562 -9.58 -14.23 18.69
C VAL A 562 -8.65 -13.82 17.53
N ASP A 563 -7.47 -13.28 17.84
CA ASP A 563 -6.42 -13.01 16.84
C ASP A 563 -5.81 -14.32 16.27
N GLY A 564 -6.12 -15.46 16.88
CA GLY A 564 -5.71 -16.79 16.46
C GLY A 564 -4.19 -17.01 16.48
N SER A 565 -3.48 -16.24 17.32
CA SER A 565 -2.02 -16.26 17.43
C SER A 565 -1.49 -17.51 18.16
N ALA A 566 -2.25 -18.08 19.09
CA ALA A 566 -1.89 -19.32 19.78
C ALA A 566 -3.10 -20.05 20.41
N ILE A 567 -2.98 -21.38 20.50
CA ILE A 567 -3.81 -22.18 21.42
C ILE A 567 -3.25 -21.98 22.83
N LEU A 568 -4.08 -21.44 23.73
CA LEU A 568 -3.69 -21.18 25.12
C LEU A 568 -3.85 -22.43 26.00
N TRP A 569 -4.85 -23.24 25.71
CA TRP A 569 -5.17 -24.44 26.48
C TRP A 569 -6.04 -25.37 25.64
N GLN A 570 -5.86 -26.69 25.77
CA GLN A 570 -6.75 -27.67 25.13
C GLN A 570 -6.83 -28.94 25.96
N ALA A 571 -7.99 -29.62 25.94
CA ALA A 571 -8.17 -30.91 26.60
C ALA A 571 -9.24 -31.76 25.90
N GLU A 572 -9.13 -33.07 26.05
CA GLU A 572 -10.19 -34.01 25.65
C GLU A 572 -11.08 -34.34 26.86
N ALA A 573 -12.37 -34.60 26.62
CA ALA A 573 -13.25 -35.08 27.68
C ALA A 573 -12.89 -36.53 28.07
N PRO A 574 -13.07 -36.96 29.34
CA PRO A 574 -13.68 -36.22 30.44
C PRO A 574 -12.80 -35.09 31.03
N LEU A 575 -13.43 -33.95 31.32
CA LEU A 575 -12.77 -32.75 31.84
C LEU A 575 -12.76 -32.73 33.37
N ARG A 576 -11.65 -32.28 33.97
CA ARG A 576 -11.59 -32.02 35.41
C ARG A 576 -12.09 -30.61 35.72
N ILE A 577 -13.38 -30.52 36.06
CA ILE A 577 -14.08 -29.27 36.37
C ILE A 577 -14.29 -29.15 37.88
N SER A 578 -13.91 -28.01 38.46
CA SER A 578 -14.16 -27.68 39.87
C SER A 578 -14.90 -26.35 39.99
N ARG A 579 -15.88 -26.29 40.89
CA ARG A 579 -16.61 -25.07 41.22
C ARG A 579 -15.81 -24.24 42.21
N ILE A 580 -15.60 -22.97 41.91
CA ILE A 580 -15.02 -21.99 42.83
C ILE A 580 -16.17 -21.11 43.32
N SER A 581 -16.48 -21.21 44.61
CA SER A 581 -17.58 -20.42 45.20
C SER A 581 -17.11 -18.99 45.45
N GLY A 582 -17.78 -18.02 44.83
CA GLY A 582 -17.54 -16.60 45.08
C GLY A 582 -18.70 -15.94 45.81
N VAL A 583 -18.48 -14.70 46.27
CA VAL A 583 -19.46 -13.93 47.07
C VAL A 583 -20.68 -13.52 46.23
N PHE A 584 -20.47 -13.23 44.94
CA PHE A 584 -21.52 -12.78 44.02
C PHE A 584 -21.72 -13.71 42.82
N LEU A 585 -20.69 -14.46 42.43
CA LEU A 585 -20.65 -15.34 41.26
C LEU A 585 -19.85 -16.60 41.59
N ASP A 586 -20.30 -17.73 41.07
CA ASP A 586 -19.52 -18.96 41.08
C ASP A 586 -18.76 -19.09 39.76
N ASP A 587 -17.49 -19.48 39.84
CA ASP A 587 -16.63 -19.69 38.68
C ASP A 587 -16.37 -21.18 38.43
N ALA A 588 -16.08 -21.54 37.18
CA ALA A 588 -15.68 -22.88 36.80
C ALA A 588 -14.18 -22.93 36.53
N ARG A 589 -13.46 -23.87 37.17
CA ARG A 589 -12.03 -24.08 36.97
C ARG A 589 -11.78 -25.42 36.29
N LEU A 590 -11.09 -25.35 35.15
CA LEU A 590 -10.63 -26.46 34.33
C LEU A 590 -9.16 -26.78 34.65
N SER A 591 -8.85 -28.07 34.76
CA SER A 591 -7.48 -28.55 35.03
C SER A 591 -7.12 -29.77 34.17
N GLY A 592 -5.82 -30.00 33.95
CA GLY A 592 -5.32 -31.18 33.25
C GLY A 592 -5.28 -31.12 31.72
N GLY A 593 -5.44 -29.94 31.11
CA GLY A 593 -5.22 -29.77 29.67
C GLY A 593 -3.75 -29.61 29.29
N ALA A 594 -3.47 -29.60 27.98
CA ALA A 594 -2.14 -29.38 27.41
C ALA A 594 -1.74 -27.89 27.53
N ALA A 595 -1.35 -27.51 28.74
CA ALA A 595 -0.60 -26.32 29.17
C ALA A 595 -0.42 -26.46 30.69
N ALA A 596 0.74 -26.09 31.26
CA ALA A 596 1.04 -26.32 32.68
C ALA A 596 0.11 -25.57 33.66
N ALA A 597 -0.65 -24.59 33.18
CA ALA A 597 -1.56 -23.74 33.96
C ALA A 597 -3.02 -24.15 33.79
N GLY A 598 -3.80 -24.09 34.87
CA GLY A 598 -5.26 -24.27 34.83
C GLY A 598 -5.97 -23.07 34.19
N LEU A 599 -7.24 -23.26 33.79
CA LEU A 599 -8.06 -22.21 33.18
C LEU A 599 -9.31 -21.97 34.06
N GLN A 600 -9.62 -20.71 34.35
CA GLN A 600 -10.81 -20.32 35.09
C GLN A 600 -11.74 -19.50 34.20
N ILE A 601 -13.04 -19.79 34.28
CA ILE A 601 -14.09 -19.13 33.53
C ILE A 601 -14.99 -18.42 34.53
N SER A 602 -15.18 -17.12 34.32
CA SER A 602 -16.02 -16.31 35.21
C SER A 602 -17.49 -16.64 35.01
N GLY A 603 -18.25 -16.75 36.10
CA GLY A 603 -19.71 -16.86 36.05
C GLY A 603 -20.39 -15.60 35.48
N SER A 604 -21.65 -15.72 35.08
CA SER A 604 -22.46 -14.57 34.61
C SER A 604 -23.60 -14.26 35.55
N LEU A 605 -23.74 -12.98 35.96
CA LEU A 605 -24.89 -12.50 36.74
C LEU A 605 -26.21 -12.65 35.98
N ARG A 606 -26.15 -12.72 34.64
CA ARG A 606 -27.31 -12.85 33.75
C ARG A 606 -27.70 -14.31 33.47
N GLY A 607 -26.88 -15.28 33.89
CA GLY A 607 -26.98 -16.70 33.51
C GLY A 607 -27.67 -17.64 34.50
N GLY A 608 -28.12 -17.15 35.68
CA GLY A 608 -28.69 -18.00 36.73
C GLY A 608 -27.63 -18.76 37.55
N ARG A 609 -28.07 -19.75 38.35
CA ARG A 609 -27.22 -20.55 39.25
C ARG A 609 -26.10 -21.26 38.48
N TYR A 610 -24.96 -21.53 39.12
CA TYR A 610 -23.78 -22.22 38.55
C TYR A 610 -24.11 -23.39 37.61
N SER A 611 -25.02 -24.28 38.03
CA SER A 611 -25.43 -25.46 37.26
C SER A 611 -26.22 -25.15 35.99
N THR A 612 -26.89 -24.00 35.94
CA THR A 612 -27.63 -23.53 34.76
C THR A 612 -26.68 -22.88 33.76
N TRP A 613 -25.82 -21.97 34.21
CA TRP A 613 -24.87 -21.28 33.35
C TRP A 613 -23.82 -22.22 32.77
N PHE A 614 -23.18 -23.04 33.60
CA PHE A 614 -22.15 -24.00 33.17
C PHE A 614 -22.72 -25.36 32.78
N GLY A 615 -24.04 -25.53 32.72
CA GLY A 615 -24.68 -26.82 32.39
C GLY A 615 -24.10 -27.51 31.16
N PRO A 616 -23.93 -26.82 30.01
CA PRO A 616 -23.29 -27.39 28.82
C PRO A 616 -21.83 -27.83 29.04
N LEU A 617 -21.07 -27.12 29.88
CA LEU A 617 -19.68 -27.47 30.21
C LEU A 617 -19.61 -28.66 31.19
N LEU A 618 -20.49 -28.70 32.18
CA LEU A 618 -20.55 -29.77 33.18
C LEU A 618 -20.95 -31.12 32.58
N ALA A 619 -21.64 -31.14 31.45
CA ALA A 619 -21.95 -32.36 30.69
C ALA A 619 -20.70 -33.04 30.07
N TRP A 620 -19.52 -32.45 30.25
CA TRP A 620 -18.23 -32.90 29.71
C TRP A 620 -17.26 -33.33 30.81
N GLN A 621 -17.74 -33.38 32.06
CA GLN A 621 -17.00 -33.91 33.20
C GLN A 621 -16.80 -35.43 33.13
#